data_AF-A0A2J4QD61-F1
#
_entry.id   AF-A0A2J4QD61-F1
#
_cell.length_a   1.000
_cell.length_b   1.000
_cell.length_c   1.000
_cell.angle_alpha   90.00
_cell.angle_beta   90.00
_cell.angle_gamma   90.00
#
_symmetry.space_group_name_H-M   'P 1'
#
loop_
_entity.id
_entity.type
_entity.pdbx_description
1 polymer ?
#
loop_
_entity_poly.entity_id
_entity_poly.type
_entity_poly.pdbx_seq_one_letter_code
_entity_poly.pdbx_strand_id
1 'polypeptide(L)'
;MSEITITSKRDGFRRCGVAHRDVPVTWPDGSFTEEQIAILRAEPALVVHTGAISGDDDKLKAALGRIQELETQLEEVTTDRDRLQAALALQTASLSPEAKGNAADDTAAAESSAKAKK
;
A
#
# COMPACT_ATOMS: atom_id res chain seq x y z
N MET A 1 4.61 -26.48 18.26
CA MET A 1 5.85 -25.70 18.31
C MET A 1 6.04 -25.14 16.88
N SER A 2 7.14 -24.47 16.52
CA SER A 2 7.32 -23.97 15.15
C SER A 2 8.52 -24.65 14.48
N GLU A 3 8.41 -24.87 13.17
CA GLU A 3 9.55 -25.20 12.30
C GLU A 3 10.69 -24.20 12.53
N ILE A 4 11.95 -24.64 12.44
CA ILE A 4 13.11 -23.75 12.59
C ILE A 4 14.13 -24.00 11.49
N THR A 5 14.74 -22.95 10.97
CA THR A 5 15.92 -23.06 10.10
C THR A 5 17.16 -22.60 10.85
N ILE A 6 18.20 -23.42 10.81
CA ILE A 6 19.48 -23.15 11.47
C ILE A 6 20.59 -23.11 10.44
N THR A 7 21.43 -22.08 10.52
CA THR A 7 22.67 -21.95 9.75
C THR A 7 23.84 -21.77 10.72
N SER A 8 24.93 -22.52 10.55
CA SER A 8 26.14 -22.33 11.33
C SER A 8 27.11 -21.36 10.66
N LYS A 9 27.86 -20.58 11.43
CA LYS A 9 28.99 -19.79 10.91
C LYS A 9 30.20 -20.64 10.53
N ARG A 10 30.28 -21.87 11.06
CA ARG A 10 31.36 -22.83 10.81
C ARG A 10 30.76 -24.19 10.52
N ASP A 11 31.07 -24.77 9.36
CA ASP A 11 30.56 -26.08 8.99
C ASP A 11 30.94 -27.14 10.06
N GLY A 12 29.98 -28.00 10.40
CA GLY A 12 30.14 -29.05 11.39
C GLY A 12 30.12 -28.61 12.86
N PHE A 13 29.72 -27.37 13.18
CA PHE A 13 29.57 -26.92 14.58
C PHE A 13 28.52 -27.75 15.33
N ARG A 14 28.82 -28.23 16.54
CA ARG A 14 27.94 -29.15 17.29
C ARG A 14 27.28 -28.49 18.49
N ARG A 15 25.95 -28.55 18.55
CA ARG A 15 25.16 -28.17 19.74
C ARG A 15 23.87 -29.00 19.79
N CYS A 16 23.31 -29.21 20.98
CA CYS A 16 22.10 -30.02 21.19
C CYS A 16 22.13 -31.42 20.52
N GLY A 17 23.30 -32.06 20.46
CA GLY A 17 23.47 -33.41 19.89
C GLY A 17 23.58 -33.48 18.37
N VAL A 18 23.48 -32.36 17.66
CA VAL A 18 23.48 -32.29 16.19
C VAL A 18 24.67 -31.48 15.69
N ALA A 19 25.22 -31.86 14.53
CA ALA A 19 26.19 -31.04 13.80
C ALA A 19 25.44 -30.13 12.81
N HIS A 20 25.61 -28.82 12.95
CA HIS A 20 25.03 -27.80 12.10
C HIS A 20 25.97 -27.48 10.93
N ARG A 21 25.40 -27.40 9.73
CA ARG A 21 26.12 -27.06 8.51
C ARG A 21 26.23 -25.55 8.33
N ASP A 22 27.19 -25.12 7.53
CA ASP A 22 27.32 -23.72 7.11
C ASP A 22 26.27 -23.27 6.06
N VAL A 23 25.41 -24.20 5.63
CA VAL A 23 24.22 -23.94 4.82
C VAL A 23 22.96 -23.97 5.68
N PRO A 24 21.91 -23.19 5.32
CA PRO A 24 20.63 -23.24 6.02
C PRO A 24 20.01 -24.64 5.98
N VAL A 25 19.67 -25.18 7.15
CA VAL A 25 18.97 -26.47 7.28
C VAL A 25 17.68 -26.26 8.07
N THR A 26 16.56 -26.63 7.44
CA THR A 26 15.22 -26.57 8.07
C THR A 26 14.92 -27.85 8.82
N TRP A 27 14.45 -27.70 10.06
CA TRP A 27 14.06 -28.77 10.97
C TRP A 27 12.56 -28.70 11.22
N PRO A 28 11.83 -29.82 11.06
CA PRO A 28 10.39 -29.85 11.27
C PRO A 28 10.03 -29.57 12.74
N ASP A 29 8.78 -29.22 12.97
CA ASP A 29 8.29 -28.97 14.32
C ASP A 29 8.55 -30.14 15.27
N GLY A 30 8.93 -29.83 16.50
CA GLY A 30 9.25 -30.84 17.53
C GLY A 30 10.64 -31.50 17.39
N SER A 31 11.46 -31.10 16.41
CA SER A 31 12.86 -31.56 16.32
C SER A 31 13.71 -31.16 17.52
N PHE A 32 13.34 -30.05 18.17
CA PHE A 32 14.00 -29.52 19.36
C PHE A 32 12.94 -29.12 20.39
N THR A 33 13.25 -29.30 21.66
CA THR A 33 12.43 -28.77 22.76
C THR A 33 12.57 -27.25 22.84
N GLU A 34 11.64 -26.56 23.50
CA GLU A 34 11.72 -25.11 23.70
C GLU A 34 13.02 -24.69 24.42
N GLU A 35 13.46 -25.48 25.40
CA GLU A 35 14.74 -25.28 26.10
C GLU A 35 15.94 -25.41 25.13
N GLN A 36 15.92 -26.41 24.25
CA GLN A 36 16.97 -26.59 23.24
C GLN A 36 16.95 -25.44 22.23
N ILE A 37 15.78 -24.96 21.82
CA ILE A 37 15.64 -23.80 20.92
C ILE A 37 16.21 -22.54 21.59
N ALA A 38 15.96 -22.33 22.88
CA ALA A 38 16.54 -21.21 23.63
C ALA A 38 18.07 -21.29 23.67
N ILE A 39 18.64 -22.47 23.90
CA ILE A 39 20.09 -22.71 23.85
C ILE A 39 20.66 -22.42 22.46
N LEU A 40 20.00 -22.92 21.41
CA LEU A 40 20.44 -22.72 20.02
C LEU A 40 20.39 -21.25 19.61
N ARG A 41 19.39 -20.49 20.07
CA ARG A 41 19.28 -19.04 19.83
C ARG A 41 20.30 -18.21 20.60
N ALA A 42 20.70 -18.66 21.79
CA ALA A 42 21.71 -17.98 22.60
C ALA A 42 23.13 -18.21 22.06
N GLU A 43 23.34 -19.19 21.19
CA GLU A 43 24.66 -19.55 20.66
C GLU A 43 25.12 -18.58 19.56
N PRO A 44 26.20 -17.78 19.77
CA PRO A 44 26.66 -16.79 18.80
C PRO A 44 27.17 -17.37 17.48
N ALA A 45 27.54 -18.66 17.49
CA ALA A 45 28.01 -19.38 16.30
C ALA A 45 26.88 -19.84 15.37
N LEU A 46 25.62 -19.75 15.81
CA LEU A 46 24.44 -20.18 15.06
C LEU A 46 23.55 -18.98 14.72
N VAL A 47 22.92 -19.06 13.56
CA VAL A 47 21.83 -18.18 13.15
C VAL A 47 20.57 -19.04 13.10
N VAL A 48 19.59 -18.72 13.94
CA VAL A 48 18.37 -19.51 14.09
C VAL A 48 17.15 -18.66 13.75
N HIS A 49 16.40 -19.08 12.75
CA HIS A 49 15.12 -18.49 12.35
C HIS A 49 13.99 -19.44 12.74
N THR A 50 12.91 -18.88 13.28
CA THR A 50 11.63 -19.61 13.41
C THR A 50 10.86 -19.48 12.10
N GLY A 51 10.55 -20.63 11.49
CA GLY A 51 9.98 -20.79 10.15
C GLY A 51 11.01 -21.31 9.14
N ALA A 52 10.55 -21.93 8.06
CA ALA A 52 11.38 -22.27 6.90
C ALA A 52 11.90 -20.99 6.21
N ILE A 53 13.22 -20.86 6.06
CA ILE A 53 13.83 -19.82 5.22
C ILE A 53 13.73 -20.18 3.73
N SER A 54 13.68 -21.48 3.40
CA SER A 54 13.77 -21.97 2.01
C SER A 54 12.44 -22.43 1.40
N GLY A 55 11.30 -22.14 2.03
CA GLY A 55 9.99 -22.68 1.63
C GLY A 55 9.07 -21.73 0.86
N ASP A 56 9.42 -20.44 0.78
CA ASP A 56 8.46 -19.41 0.36
C ASP A 56 8.83 -18.71 -0.96
N ASP A 57 9.83 -19.17 -1.72
CA ASP A 57 10.16 -18.54 -3.01
C ASP A 57 8.99 -18.55 -3.99
N ASP A 58 8.19 -19.62 -4.00
CA ASP A 58 6.96 -19.69 -4.80
C ASP A 58 5.89 -18.72 -4.29
N LYS A 59 5.78 -18.55 -2.96
CA LYS A 59 4.85 -17.57 -2.36
C LYS A 59 5.32 -16.15 -2.62
N LEU A 60 6.63 -15.90 -2.58
CA LEU A 60 7.24 -14.62 -2.90
C LEU A 60 7.01 -14.28 -4.36
N LYS A 61 7.22 -15.23 -5.27
CA LYS A 61 6.91 -15.08 -6.70
C LYS A 61 5.43 -14.80 -6.93
N ALA A 62 4.54 -15.53 -6.25
CA ALA A 62 3.10 -15.30 -6.33
C ALA A 62 2.71 -13.90 -5.79
N ALA A 63 3.32 -13.47 -4.67
CA ALA A 63 3.10 -12.15 -4.09
C ALA A 63 3.58 -11.04 -5.04
N LEU A 64 4.75 -11.20 -5.66
CA LEU A 64 5.27 -10.28 -6.67
C LEU A 64 4.35 -10.18 -7.89
N GLY A 65 3.82 -11.31 -8.37
CA GLY A 65 2.82 -11.32 -9.44
C GLY A 65 1.54 -10.56 -9.05
N ARG A 66 1.05 -10.76 -7.83
CA ARG A 66 -0.14 -10.04 -7.34
C ARG A 66 0.10 -8.54 -7.20
N ILE A 67 1.30 -8.13 -6.77
CA ILE A 67 1.67 -6.72 -6.68
C ILE A 67 1.62 -6.07 -8.07
N GLN A 68 2.24 -6.68 -9.09
CA GLN A 68 2.22 -6.15 -10.46
C GLN A 68 0.79 -6.03 -11.01
N GLU A 69 -0.06 -7.03 -10.72
CA GLU A 69 -1.46 -7.00 -11.10
C GLU A 69 -2.22 -5.85 -10.42
N LEU A 70 -2.00 -5.65 -9.12
CA LEU A 70 -2.61 -4.56 -8.34
C LEU A 70 -2.13 -3.19 -8.80
N GLU A 71 -0.85 -3.05 -9.14
CA GLU A 71 -0.29 -1.81 -9.71
C GLU A 71 -0.98 -1.46 -11.03
N THR A 72 -1.17 -2.44 -11.91
CA THR A 72 -1.88 -2.26 -13.19
C THR A 72 -3.34 -1.83 -12.97
N GLN A 73 -4.05 -2.50 -12.06
CA GLN A 73 -5.44 -2.14 -11.72
C GLN A 73 -5.55 -0.74 -11.12
N LEU A 74 -4.59 -0.34 -10.29
CA LEU A 74 -4.58 0.98 -9.67
C LEU A 74 -4.39 2.08 -10.72
N GLU A 75 -3.53 1.85 -11.72
CA GLU A 75 -3.31 2.78 -12.84
C GLU A 75 -4.57 2.92 -13.71
N GLU A 76 -5.23 1.81 -14.03
CA GLU A 76 -6.49 1.81 -14.78
C GLU A 76 -7.59 2.58 -14.03
N VAL A 77 -7.81 2.26 -12.75
CA VAL A 77 -8.81 2.94 -11.91
C VAL A 77 -8.51 4.43 -11.74
N THR A 78 -7.23 4.79 -11.65
CA THR A 78 -6.79 6.20 -11.59
C THR A 78 -7.15 6.93 -12.87
N THR A 79 -6.87 6.32 -14.03
CA THR A 79 -7.18 6.88 -15.35
C THR A 79 -8.69 7.07 -15.53
N ASP A 80 -9.48 6.06 -15.17
CA ASP A 80 -10.93 6.11 -15.26
C ASP A 80 -11.55 7.15 -14.33
N ARG A 81 -11.05 7.24 -13.09
CA ARG A 81 -11.45 8.29 -12.14
C ARG A 81 -11.20 9.67 -12.73
N ASP A 82 -10.01 9.92 -13.27
CA ASP A 82 -9.65 11.23 -13.80
C ASP A 82 -10.53 11.59 -15.01
N ARG A 83 -10.84 10.61 -15.86
CA ARG A 83 -11.77 10.77 -16.98
C ARG A 83 -13.19 11.10 -16.52
N LEU A 84 -13.71 10.40 -15.50
CA LEU A 84 -15.03 10.65 -14.94
C LEU A 84 -15.10 12.03 -14.26
N GLN A 85 -14.05 12.42 -13.53
CA GLN A 85 -13.96 13.75 -12.93
C GLN A 85 -13.98 14.85 -13.98
N ALA A 86 -13.26 14.69 -15.10
CA ALA A 86 -13.31 15.64 -16.21
C ALA A 86 -14.71 15.72 -16.85
N ALA A 87 -15.38 14.58 -17.06
CA ALA A 87 -16.73 14.55 -17.60
C ALA A 87 -17.76 15.22 -16.67
N LEU A 88 -17.65 14.96 -15.35
CA LEU A 88 -18.48 15.60 -14.33
C LEU A 88 -18.26 17.12 -14.29
N ALA A 89 -17.02 17.59 -14.43
CA ALA A 89 -16.71 19.01 -14.48
C ALA A 89 -17.38 19.70 -15.69
N LEU A 90 -17.31 19.08 -16.88
CA LEU A 90 -17.97 19.59 -18.09
C LEU A 90 -19.50 19.61 -17.95
N GLN A 91 -20.08 18.55 -17.37
CA GLN A 91 -21.52 18.47 -17.16
C GLN A 91 -22.00 19.50 -16.12
N THR A 92 -21.24 19.71 -15.04
CA THR A 92 -21.51 20.76 -14.05
C THR A 92 -21.41 22.15 -14.67
N ALA A 93 -20.40 22.40 -15.52
CA ALA A 93 -20.28 23.66 -16.25
C ALA A 93 -21.45 23.91 -17.21
N SER A 94 -22.01 22.85 -17.81
CA SER A 94 -23.17 22.94 -18.72
C SER A 94 -24.51 23.10 -17.99
N LEU A 95 -24.60 22.65 -16.74
CA LEU A 95 -25.80 22.69 -15.90
C LEU A 95 -25.87 23.91 -14.98
N SER A 96 -24.82 24.75 -14.92
CA SER A 96 -24.84 25.99 -14.15
C SER A 96 -25.62 27.06 -14.94
N PRO A 97 -26.86 27.42 -14.55
CA PRO A 97 -27.56 28.52 -15.19
C PRO A 97 -26.82 29.81 -14.85
N GLU A 98 -26.70 30.69 -15.84
CA GLU A 98 -26.32 32.08 -15.67
C GLU A 98 -27.15 32.70 -14.53
N ALA A 99 -26.55 32.83 -13.34
CA ALA A 99 -27.17 33.50 -12.21
C ALA A 99 -27.15 35.02 -12.45
N LYS A 100 -28.20 35.51 -13.13
CA LYS A 100 -28.86 36.84 -13.10
C LYS A 100 -28.02 38.10 -12.79
N GLY A 101 -28.17 39.21 -13.50
CA GLY A 101 -29.22 39.57 -14.44
C GLY A 101 -29.14 41.03 -14.87
N ASN A 102 -29.89 41.35 -15.93
CA ASN A 102 -30.12 42.69 -16.47
C ASN A 102 -30.34 43.74 -15.37
N ALA A 103 -29.49 44.77 -15.38
CA ALA A 103 -29.78 46.05 -14.75
C ALA A 103 -30.57 46.92 -15.73
N ALA A 104 -31.89 46.88 -15.60
CA ALA A 104 -32.86 47.89 -16.05
C ALA A 104 -34.14 47.58 -15.24
N ASP A 105 -34.81 48.46 -14.52
CA ASP A 105 -34.77 49.91 -14.44
C ASP A 105 -35.63 50.34 -13.23
N ASP A 106 -35.51 51.62 -12.84
CA ASP A 106 -36.49 52.45 -12.11
C ASP A 106 -36.72 52.32 -10.58
N THR A 107 -36.28 53.33 -9.81
CA THR A 107 -37.14 54.47 -9.38
C THR A 107 -36.53 55.24 -8.19
N ALA A 108 -36.11 56.49 -8.40
CA ALA A 108 -36.13 57.58 -7.41
C ALA A 108 -36.00 58.91 -8.17
N ALA A 109 -37.13 59.51 -8.56
CA ALA A 109 -37.81 60.59 -7.83
C ALA A 109 -37.05 61.93 -7.83
N ALA A 110 -37.64 62.88 -8.58
CA ALA A 110 -37.65 64.33 -8.40
C ALA A 110 -36.32 65.11 -8.58
N GLU A 111 -36.27 65.97 -9.60
CA GLU A 111 -36.41 67.41 -9.37
C GLU A 111 -36.70 68.23 -10.64
N SER A 112 -37.69 69.10 -10.46
CA SER A 112 -37.96 70.40 -11.07
C SER A 112 -38.01 70.59 -12.60
N SER A 113 -39.25 70.87 -13.02
CA SER A 113 -39.65 71.60 -14.21
C SER A 113 -38.80 72.85 -14.50
N ALA A 114 -38.39 73.03 -15.76
CA ALA A 114 -38.13 74.34 -16.35
C ALA A 114 -38.77 74.41 -17.73
N LYS A 115 -39.77 75.28 -17.82
CA LYS A 115 -40.70 75.48 -18.92
C LYS A 115 -40.17 76.54 -19.89
N ALA A 116 -40.51 76.32 -21.16
CA ALA A 116 -40.69 77.30 -22.24
C ALA A 116 -39.47 77.94 -22.93
N LYS A 117 -39.31 77.54 -24.19
CA LYS A 117 -38.78 78.36 -25.27
C LYS A 117 -39.92 78.61 -26.27
N LYS A 118 -40.58 79.76 -26.19
CA LYS A 118 -41.05 80.59 -27.31
C LYS A 118 -41.70 81.86 -26.78
#